data_AF-A0A7J4FD21-F1
#
_entry.id   AF-A0A7J4FD21-F1
#
_cell.length_a   1.000
_cell.length_b   1.000
_cell.length_c   1.000
_cell.angle_alpha   90.00
_cell.angle_beta   90.00
_cell.angle_gamma   90.00
#
_symmetry.space_group_name_H-M   'P 1'
#
loop_
_entity.id
_entity.type
_entity.pdbx_description
1 polymer ?
#
loop_
_entity_poly.entity_id
_entity_poly.type
_entity_poly.pdbx_seq_one_letter_code
_entity_poly.pdbx_strand_id
1 'polypeptide(L)'
;MEKCIQVNVLSPTRVKERELVETYRIYYSMVQTLGRSLKDHERIARRELHRRTYSEMREAFQVPSQLAISARVYAWNLRKHRIDRLKRISVRFDRRPFRLAETGRGNPVL
;
A
#
# COMPACT_ATOMS: atom_id res chain seq x y z
N MET A 1 13.06 2.80 -23.10
CA MET A 1 11.71 2.23 -22.87
C MET A 1 11.93 0.89 -22.18
N GLU A 2 11.82 0.84 -20.85
CA GLU A 2 12.01 -0.43 -20.12
C GLU A 2 10.86 -1.39 -20.45
N LYS A 3 11.22 -2.58 -20.96
CA LYS A 3 10.27 -3.64 -21.28
C LYS A 3 9.68 -4.15 -19.96
N CYS A 4 8.45 -3.75 -19.64
CA CYS A 4 7.72 -4.26 -18.50
C CYS A 4 7.34 -5.72 -18.78
N ILE A 5 8.09 -6.68 -18.21
CA ILE A 5 7.72 -8.10 -18.31
C ILE A 5 6.46 -8.29 -17.47
N GLN A 6 5.39 -8.75 -18.11
CA GLN A 6 4.11 -9.02 -17.46
C GLN A 6 4.23 -10.37 -16.74
N VAL A 7 4.69 -10.35 -15.49
CA VAL A 7 5.10 -11.56 -14.75
C VAL A 7 3.93 -12.42 -14.26
N ASN A 8 2.69 -11.96 -14.41
CA ASN A 8 1.48 -12.73 -14.06
C ASN A 8 0.56 -12.84 -15.29
N VAL A 9 0.75 -13.90 -16.07
CA VAL A 9 -0.08 -14.22 -17.25
C VAL A 9 -1.34 -15.00 -16.86
N LEU A 10 -1.36 -15.57 -15.65
CA LEU A 10 -2.48 -16.34 -15.13
C LEU A 10 -3.39 -15.47 -14.27
N SER A 11 -4.70 -15.66 -14.43
CA SER A 11 -5.69 -15.01 -13.57
C SER A 11 -5.45 -15.40 -12.10
N PRO A 12 -5.64 -14.49 -11.14
CA PRO A 12 -5.59 -14.82 -9.72
C PRO A 12 -6.56 -15.96 -9.41
N THR A 13 -6.16 -16.88 -8.53
CA THR A 13 -7.11 -17.82 -7.94
C THR A 13 -8.10 -17.05 -7.06
N ARG A 14 -9.27 -17.64 -6.76
CA ARG A 14 -10.27 -17.03 -5.86
C ARG A 14 -9.69 -16.56 -4.52
N VAL A 15 -8.76 -17.34 -3.96
CA VAL A 15 -8.08 -17.00 -2.71
C VAL A 15 -7.21 -15.76 -2.89
N LYS A 16 -6.38 -15.72 -3.94
CA LYS A 16 -5.54 -14.55 -4.26
C LYS A 16 -6.36 -13.32 -4.56
N GLU A 17 -7.48 -13.47 -5.26
CA GLU A 17 -8.40 -12.36 -5.55
C GLU A 17 -8.99 -11.79 -4.26
N ARG A 18 -9.46 -12.65 -3.34
CA ARG A 18 -9.94 -12.21 -2.02
C ARG A 18 -8.86 -11.45 -1.24
N GLU A 19 -7.64 -11.99 -1.19
CA GLU A 19 -6.51 -11.35 -0.51
C GLU A 19 -6.14 -10.01 -1.14
N LEU A 20 -6.18 -9.89 -2.47
CA LEU A 20 -5.94 -8.63 -3.17
C LEU A 20 -7.02 -7.59 -2.85
N VAL A 21 -8.29 -7.99 -2.84
CA VAL A 21 -9.41 -7.12 -2.48
C VAL A 21 -9.31 -6.67 -1.02
N GLU A 22 -8.98 -7.58 -0.11
CA GLU A 22 -8.78 -7.29 1.31
C GLU A 22 -7.60 -6.35 1.53
N THR A 23 -6.47 -6.63 0.91
CA THR A 23 -5.28 -5.77 0.95
C THR A 23 -5.59 -4.38 0.40
N TYR A 24 -6.34 -4.29 -0.70
CA TYR A 24 -6.78 -3.02 -1.27
C TYR A 24 -7.67 -2.25 -0.28
N ARG A 25 -8.64 -2.91 0.35
CA ARG A 25 -9.54 -2.28 1.33
C ARG A 25 -8.76 -1.75 2.53
N ILE A 26 -7.84 -2.53 3.07
CA ILE A 26 -6.98 -2.12 4.18
C ILE A 26 -6.15 -0.90 3.77
N TYR A 27 -5.46 -0.96 2.62
CA TYR A 27 -4.68 0.16 2.11
C TYR A 27 -5.52 1.42 1.90
N TYR A 28 -6.74 1.28 1.37
CA TYR A 28 -7.68 2.37 1.19
C TYR A 28 -8.06 3.04 2.51
N SER A 29 -8.41 2.25 3.52
CA SER A 29 -8.71 2.75 4.85
C SER A 29 -7.50 3.48 5.46
N MET A 30 -6.28 2.95 5.33
CA MET A 30 -5.07 3.62 5.82
C MET A 30 -4.86 4.99 5.15
N VAL A 31 -4.98 5.06 3.83
CA VAL A 31 -4.85 6.33 3.08
C VAL A 31 -5.89 7.34 3.52
N GLN A 32 -7.14 6.91 3.73
CA GLN A 32 -8.19 7.80 4.22
C GLN A 32 -7.90 8.32 5.63
N THR A 33 -7.52 7.44 6.56
CA THR A 33 -7.20 7.82 7.94
C THR A 33 -6.03 8.81 7.98
N LEU A 34 -4.96 8.54 7.23
CA LEU A 34 -3.82 9.45 7.12
C LEU A 34 -4.20 10.78 6.45
N GLY A 35 -5.09 10.74 5.45
CA GLY A 35 -5.59 11.93 4.77
C GLY A 35 -6.41 12.84 5.69
N ARG A 36 -7.25 12.27 6.56
CA ARG A 36 -7.99 13.03 7.59
C ARG A 36 -7.04 13.68 8.59
N SER A 37 -6.10 12.89 9.13
CA SER A 37 -5.08 13.41 10.06
C SER A 37 -4.26 14.57 9.46
N LEU A 38 -3.97 14.51 8.16
CA LEU A 38 -3.27 15.59 7.45
C LEU A 38 -4.11 16.86 7.24
N LYS A 39 -5.43 16.75 7.14
CA LYS A 39 -6.34 17.90 7.06
C LYS A 39 -6.50 18.59 8.40
N ASP A 40 -6.67 17.80 9.45
CA ASP A 40 -6.89 18.31 10.81
C ASP A 40 -5.66 19.07 11.34
N HIS A 41 -4.51 18.90 10.69
CA HIS A 41 -3.27 19.57 11.03
C HIS A 41 -2.57 20.13 9.80
N GLU A 42 -3.02 21.28 9.34
CA GLU A 42 -2.50 22.02 8.18
C GLU A 42 -0.99 22.33 8.26
N ARG A 43 -0.40 22.24 9.46
CA ARG A 43 1.02 22.47 9.76
C ARG A 43 1.81 21.21 10.19
N ILE A 44 1.35 19.99 9.90
CA ILE A 44 2.15 18.79 10.18
C ILE A 44 3.42 18.76 9.33
N ALA A 45 4.57 18.74 10.00
CA ALA A 45 5.83 18.43 9.36
C ALA A 45 5.85 16.96 8.91
N ARG A 46 6.44 16.68 7.73
CA ARG A 46 6.54 15.32 7.17
C ARG A 46 7.16 14.29 8.14
N ARG A 47 8.03 14.75 9.03
CA ARG A 47 8.69 13.94 10.08
C ARG A 47 7.70 13.52 11.18
N GLU A 48 6.78 14.41 11.53
CA GLU A 48 5.74 14.14 12.53
C GLU A 48 4.73 13.13 11.99
N LEU A 49 4.34 13.27 10.72
CA LEU A 49 3.53 12.28 10.02
C LEU A 49 4.22 10.90 10.00
N HIS A 50 5.54 10.86 9.81
CA HIS A 50 6.29 9.60 9.80
C HIS A 50 6.16 8.86 11.14
N ARG A 51 6.38 9.55 12.27
CA ARG A 51 6.24 8.96 13.60
C ARG A 51 4.84 8.43 13.84
N ARG A 52 3.82 9.27 13.60
CA ARG A 52 2.41 8.89 13.75
C ARG A 52 2.02 7.71 12.86
N THR A 53 2.50 7.69 11.62
CA THR A 53 2.26 6.55 10.72
C THR A 53 2.81 5.25 11.32
N TYR A 54 4.01 5.27 11.92
CA TYR A 54 4.61 4.05 12.46
C TYR A 54 3.99 3.59 13.77
N SER A 55 3.60 4.51 14.66
CA SER A 55 2.92 4.15 15.91
C SER A 55 1.47 3.75 15.66
N GLU A 56 0.70 4.62 14.99
CA GLU A 56 -0.75 4.47 14.87
C GLU A 56 -1.13 3.42 13.82
N MET A 57 -0.45 3.39 12.65
CA MET A 57 -0.88 2.51 11.56
C MET A 57 -0.37 1.08 11.72
N ARG A 58 0.83 0.90 12.29
CA ARG A 58 1.38 -0.45 12.50
C ARG A 58 0.59 -1.21 13.54
N GLU A 59 0.22 -0.56 14.63
CA GLU A 59 -0.60 -1.15 15.69
C GLU A 59 -2.04 -1.36 15.22
N ALA A 60 -2.64 -0.38 14.53
CA ALA A 60 -4.05 -0.46 14.14
C ALA A 60 -4.33 -1.43 12.98
N PHE A 61 -3.41 -1.57 12.02
CA PHE A 61 -3.69 -2.34 10.80
C PHE A 61 -2.93 -3.67 10.71
N GLN A 62 -1.92 -3.92 11.56
CA GLN A 62 -1.10 -5.13 11.54
C GLN A 62 -0.56 -5.51 10.14
N VAL A 63 -0.26 -4.51 9.31
CA VAL A 63 0.18 -4.70 7.92
C VAL A 63 1.71 -4.68 7.78
N PRO A 64 2.25 -5.25 6.67
CA PRO A 64 3.64 -5.06 6.30
C PRO A 64 4.03 -3.58 6.25
N SER A 65 5.20 -3.25 6.81
CA SER A 65 5.69 -1.86 6.92
C SER A 65 5.73 -1.13 5.57
N GLN A 66 6.00 -1.85 4.49
CA GLN A 66 5.98 -1.31 3.14
C GLN A 66 4.61 -0.76 2.73
N LEU A 67 3.53 -1.45 3.10
CA LEU A 67 2.17 -1.00 2.78
C LEU A 67 1.86 0.31 3.50
N ALA A 68 2.28 0.42 4.77
CA ALA A 68 2.16 1.65 5.55
C ALA A 68 3.01 2.81 4.99
N ILE A 69 4.26 2.54 4.59
CA ILE A 69 5.12 3.54 3.96
C ILE A 69 4.49 4.06 2.67
N SER A 70 3.99 3.15 1.83
CA SER A 70 3.33 3.49 0.56
C SER A 70 2.08 4.33 0.79
N ALA A 71 1.22 3.92 1.73
CA ALA A 71 -0.01 4.66 2.07
C ALA A 71 0.29 6.08 2.53
N ARG A 72 1.31 6.26 3.39
CA ARG A 72 1.76 7.58 3.85
C ARG A 72 2.25 8.48 2.71
N VAL A 73 3.08 7.94 1.81
CA VAL A 73 3.57 8.70 0.66
C VAL A 73 2.40 9.11 -0.23
N TYR A 74 1.46 8.19 -0.46
CA TYR A 74 0.26 8.44 -1.26
C TYR A 74 -0.60 9.55 -0.65
N ALA A 75 -0.92 9.45 0.65
CA ALA A 75 -1.68 10.46 1.38
C ALA A 75 -0.96 11.83 1.39
N TRP A 76 0.36 11.87 1.60
CA TRP A 76 1.12 13.11 1.57
C TRP A 76 1.07 13.82 0.21
N ASN A 77 1.17 13.05 -0.87
CA ASN A 77 1.10 13.59 -2.24
C ASN A 77 -0.29 14.14 -2.53
N LEU A 78 -1.32 13.49 -1.98
CA LEU A 78 -2.70 13.91 -2.15
C LEU A 78 -3.19 14.93 -1.11
N ARG A 79 -2.35 15.39 -0.17
CA ARG A 79 -2.77 16.28 0.92
C ARG A 79 -3.41 17.60 0.44
N LYS A 80 -2.99 18.09 -0.73
CA LYS A 80 -3.55 19.30 -1.37
C LYS A 80 -4.86 19.01 -2.12
N HIS A 81 -5.22 17.74 -2.26
CA HIS A 81 -6.43 17.28 -2.91
C HIS A 81 -7.44 16.78 -1.86
N ARG A 82 -8.72 16.71 -2.22
CA ARG A 82 -9.76 16.20 -1.31
C ARG A 82 -9.69 14.67 -1.22
N ILE A 83 -8.76 14.14 -0.42
CA ILE A 83 -8.54 12.69 -0.20
C ILE A 83 -9.85 11.96 0.12
N ASP A 84 -10.68 12.54 0.97
CA ASP A 84 -11.97 12.01 1.40
C ASP A 84 -13.05 12.00 0.29
N ARG A 85 -12.78 12.58 -0.89
CA ARG A 85 -13.64 12.45 -2.08
C ARG A 85 -13.12 11.45 -3.12
N LEU A 86 -11.98 10.80 -2.86
CA LEU A 86 -11.42 9.84 -3.81
C LEU A 86 -12.21 8.54 -3.78
N LYS A 87 -12.98 8.29 -4.84
CA LYS A 87 -13.73 7.04 -5.03
C LYS A 87 -12.83 5.84 -5.28
N ARG A 88 -11.60 6.05 -5.77
CA ARG A 88 -10.62 5.02 -6.09
C ARG A 88 -9.21 5.56 -5.82
N ILE A 89 -8.31 4.69 -5.39
CA ILE A 89 -6.88 4.97 -5.27
C ILE A 89 -6.09 3.88 -5.99
N SER A 90 -4.86 4.21 -6.40
CA SER A 90 -3.97 3.24 -7.02
C SER A 90 -3.03 2.66 -5.98
N VAL A 91 -3.07 1.35 -5.79
CA VAL A 91 -2.11 0.64 -4.94
C VAL A 91 -1.04 0.06 -5.84
N ARG A 92 0.21 0.46 -5.61
CA ARG A 92 1.37 -0.14 -6.27
C ARG A 92 2.07 -1.06 -5.29
N PHE A 93 2.17 -2.33 -5.66
CA PHE A 93 3.04 -3.31 -5.01
C PHE A 93 4.39 -3.27 -5.73
N ASP A 94 5.07 -2.13 -5.65
CA ASP A 94 6.25 -1.80 -6.46
C ASP A 94 7.57 -2.31 -5.88
N ARG A 95 7.58 -2.78 -4.63
CA ARG A 95 8.72 -3.49 -4.06
C ARG A 95 8.29 -4.89 -3.69
N ARG A 96 8.33 -5.82 -4.63
CA ARG A 96 8.79 -7.12 -4.19
C ARG A 96 10.31 -7.08 -4.28
N PRO A 97 11.05 -7.59 -3.29
CA PRO A 97 12.28 -8.28 -3.62
C PRO A 97 11.86 -9.49 -4.46
N PHE A 98 11.60 -9.30 -5.76
CA PHE A 98 11.36 -10.40 -6.68
C PHE A 98 12.69 -11.16 -6.80
N ARG A 99 12.99 -12.01 -5.83
CA ARG A 99 14.00 -13.04 -6.02
C ARG A 99 13.23 -14.25 -6.52
N LEU A 100 13.49 -14.63 -7.76
CA LEU A 100 13.09 -15.94 -8.25
C LEU A 100 13.62 -16.99 -7.25
N ALA A 101 12.72 -17.70 -6.61
CA ALA A 101 13.05 -18.78 -5.68
C ALA A 101 12.32 -20.04 -6.14
N GLU A 102 12.79 -21.19 -5.70
CA GLU A 102 12.12 -22.46 -5.93
C GLU A 102 11.46 -22.93 -4.63
N THR A 103 10.24 -23.45 -4.74
CA THR A 103 9.62 -24.20 -3.65
C THR A 103 10.43 -25.46 -3.37
N GLY A 104 10.24 -26.10 -2.21
CA GLY A 104 10.84 -27.41 -1.91
C GLY A 104 10.43 -28.54 -2.88
N ARG A 105 9.57 -28.26 -3.87
CA ARG A 105 9.19 -29.16 -4.97
C ARG A 105 9.73 -28.71 -6.35
N GLY A 106 10.67 -27.76 -6.38
CA GLY A 106 11.28 -27.26 -7.62
C GLY A 106 10.40 -26.31 -8.45
N ASN A 107 9.22 -25.93 -7.95
CA ASN A 107 8.37 -24.97 -8.68
C ASN A 107 8.84 -23.54 -8.44
N PRO A 108 8.94 -22.70 -9.49
CA PRO A 108 9.32 -21.30 -9.35
C PRO A 108 8.25 -20.52 -8.57
N VAL A 109 8.70 -19.68 -7.65
CA VAL A 109 7.89 -18.75 -6.86
C VAL A 109 8.52 -17.35 -6.84
N LEU A 110 7.63 -16.35 -6.74
CA LEU A 110 7.90 -14.92 -6.79
C LEU A 110 7.33 -14.21 -5.58
#